data_AF-A0A5K0ZJ21-F1
#
_entry.id   AF-A0A5K0ZJ21-F1
#
_cell.length_a   1.000
_cell.length_b   1.000
_cell.length_c   1.000
_cell.angle_alpha   90.00
_cell.angle_beta   90.00
_cell.angle_gamma   90.00
#
_symmetry.space_group_name_H-M   'P 1'
#
loop_
_entity.id
_entity.type
_entity.pdbx_description
1 polymer ?
#
loop_
_entity_poly.entity_id
_entity_poly.type
_entity_poly.pdbx_seq_one_letter_code
_entity_poly.pdbx_strand_id
1 'polypeptide(L)'
;PPTSQLSLLRLSGETSGVSVLKPVDRPDSGGTRCSRSILLLANHFRVEFDPNRSIYHYDVTVASVKENAGEGSSTAALGTGTNARVSKSDTRLVVKRVFADNPRFFSALQVGYDGEKSMYSPRPLQEGSYTVKISKGTDLREYKCTLKFAAKIDLVHLYKYLERSTTATIENAIQALEVVMREYPANCRIARGRNFYSAAEVTDLGSGVKALNGFFQSLRPTAQGLALNVDFSVMTFYKSIPVIDFLDQNLGLQLNSAPVCMNGYEMRKWEKILKGLKVRVTHRNTNEVTYTIFGLSKRSAREETFDLFDVRGRSSNKNNAGSTTARNPKKATTIEKYFYDQYKVQLKYWYLPCLNLSKKSATYVPMELCVLAEGQRFSIENLSKDALKWLRGLTNINPRVRLDRIMQIVSSHDGPWG
;
A
#
# COMPACT_ATOMS: atom_id res chain seq x y z
N PRO A 1 -40.03 29.99 -13.05
CA PRO A 1 -40.14 30.40 -14.47
C PRO A 1 -40.79 29.28 -15.29
N PRO A 2 -41.76 29.59 -16.18
CA PRO A 2 -42.53 28.56 -16.86
C PRO A 2 -41.71 27.87 -17.96
N THR A 3 -41.99 26.59 -18.16
CA THR A 3 -41.29 25.57 -18.94
C THR A 3 -41.27 25.82 -20.47
N SER A 4 -41.69 27.00 -20.92
CA SER A 4 -41.90 27.33 -22.34
C SER A 4 -40.65 27.82 -23.09
N GLN A 5 -39.48 27.94 -22.44
CA GLN A 5 -38.24 28.37 -23.10
C GLN A 5 -37.25 27.23 -23.41
N LEU A 6 -37.53 25.97 -23.04
CA LEU A 6 -36.63 24.85 -23.31
C LEU A 6 -36.69 24.35 -24.77
N SER A 7 -37.72 24.71 -25.54
CA SER A 7 -37.92 24.25 -26.92
C SER A 7 -37.13 25.03 -27.98
N LEU A 8 -36.44 26.12 -27.60
CA LEU A 8 -35.64 26.95 -28.51
C LEU A 8 -34.16 26.53 -28.60
N LEU A 9 -33.71 25.57 -27.79
CA LEU A 9 -32.37 24.98 -27.91
C LEU A 9 -32.37 23.90 -28.99
N ARG A 10 -32.61 24.28 -30.25
CA ARG A 10 -32.26 23.44 -31.40
C ARG A 10 -30.75 23.50 -31.59
N LEU A 11 -30.06 22.42 -31.23
CA LEU A 11 -28.70 22.17 -31.68
C LEU A 11 -28.76 21.94 -33.20
N SER A 12 -28.46 22.99 -33.96
CA SER A 12 -28.14 22.86 -35.38
C SER A 12 -26.82 22.10 -35.49
N GLY A 13 -26.92 20.80 -35.81
CA GLY A 13 -25.77 20.00 -36.21
C GLY A 13 -25.35 20.40 -37.62
N GLU A 14 -24.12 20.88 -37.75
CA GLU A 14 -23.10 20.43 -38.70
C GLU A 14 -21.96 21.47 -38.74
N THR A 15 -20.78 21.09 -38.29
CA THR A 15 -19.51 21.41 -38.95
C THR A 15 -18.41 20.52 -38.40
N SER A 16 -17.66 19.96 -39.33
CA SER A 16 -16.57 19.01 -39.20
C SER A 16 -15.46 19.53 -38.27
N GLY A 17 -15.31 18.87 -37.13
CA GLY A 17 -14.26 19.11 -36.14
C GLY A 17 -14.69 18.47 -34.84
N VAL A 18 -13.83 17.66 -34.21
CA VAL A 18 -14.15 17.07 -32.90
C VAL A 18 -14.29 18.23 -31.91
N SER A 19 -15.52 18.67 -31.66
CA SER A 19 -15.80 19.76 -30.73
C SER A 19 -15.46 19.26 -29.33
N VAL A 20 -14.35 19.78 -28.79
CA VAL A 20 -13.92 19.46 -27.43
C VAL A 20 -14.99 20.00 -26.48
N LEU A 21 -15.77 19.11 -25.88
CA LEU A 21 -16.75 19.46 -24.86
C LEU A 21 -16.01 20.10 -23.68
N LYS A 22 -16.35 21.35 -23.34
CA LYS A 22 -15.83 22.06 -22.17
C LYS A 22 -16.91 22.16 -21.10
N PRO A 23 -16.54 22.08 -19.81
CA PRO A 23 -17.47 22.42 -18.74
C PRO A 23 -18.02 23.84 -18.93
N VAL A 24 -19.29 24.03 -18.57
CA VAL A 24 -19.93 25.36 -18.62
C VAL A 24 -19.39 26.21 -17.48
N ASP A 25 -18.98 27.44 -17.80
CA ASP A 25 -18.53 28.40 -16.79
C ASP A 25 -19.66 28.75 -15.82
N ARG A 26 -19.30 29.06 -14.57
CA ARG A 26 -20.29 29.51 -13.60
C ARG A 26 -20.92 30.82 -14.09
N PRO A 27 -22.26 30.91 -14.20
CA PRO A 27 -22.93 32.07 -14.80
C PRO A 27 -22.89 33.33 -13.92
N ASP A 28 -22.68 33.19 -12.61
CA ASP A 28 -22.65 34.29 -11.65
C ASP A 28 -21.55 34.13 -10.58
N SER A 29 -21.37 35.15 -9.76
CA SER A 29 -20.40 35.14 -8.64
C SER A 29 -20.94 34.47 -7.37
N GLY A 30 -22.02 33.69 -7.46
CA GLY A 30 -22.82 33.25 -6.31
C GLY A 30 -24.01 34.17 -6.06
N GLY A 31 -25.19 33.58 -5.90
CA GLY A 31 -26.46 34.31 -5.91
C GLY A 31 -26.53 35.48 -4.92
N THR A 32 -26.94 36.64 -5.42
CA THR A 32 -27.16 37.88 -4.63
C THR A 32 -28.51 37.91 -3.93
N ARG A 33 -29.43 37.00 -4.29
CA ARG A 33 -30.75 36.86 -3.68
C ARG A 33 -30.69 35.93 -2.48
N CYS A 34 -30.28 36.45 -1.33
CA CYS A 34 -30.39 35.75 -0.05
C CYS A 34 -31.36 36.47 0.88
N SER A 35 -32.23 35.74 1.56
CA SER A 35 -33.05 36.28 2.65
C SER A 35 -32.26 36.37 3.96
N ARG A 36 -31.16 35.62 4.08
CA ARG A 36 -30.28 35.57 5.25
C ARG A 36 -28.89 35.06 4.86
N SER A 37 -27.86 35.66 5.43
CA SER A 37 -26.47 35.19 5.34
C SER A 37 -26.07 34.45 6.62
N ILE A 38 -25.22 33.43 6.49
CA ILE A 38 -24.65 32.68 7.61
C ILE A 38 -23.13 32.58 7.44
N LEU A 39 -22.40 32.77 8.53
CA LEU A 39 -20.97 32.54 8.58
C LEU A 39 -20.70 31.04 8.77
N LEU A 40 -19.86 30.49 7.91
CA LEU A 40 -19.48 29.08 7.94
C LEU A 40 -17.97 28.94 8.02
N LEU A 41 -17.53 27.90 8.71
CA LEU A 41 -16.16 27.41 8.62
C LEU A 41 -16.14 26.22 7.67
N ALA A 42 -15.15 26.21 6.77
CA ALA A 42 -14.85 25.05 5.94
C ALA A 42 -13.55 24.42 6.44
N ASN A 43 -13.45 23.11 6.35
CA ASN A 43 -12.23 22.35 6.63
C ASN A 43 -11.17 22.48 5.51
N HIS A 44 -11.06 23.68 4.95
CA HIS A 44 -10.19 24.05 3.85
C HIS A 44 -9.15 25.05 4.37
N PHE A 45 -7.89 24.64 4.33
CA PHE A 45 -6.76 25.42 4.82
C PHE A 45 -6.03 26.05 3.64
N ARG A 46 -5.82 27.36 3.66
CA ARG A 46 -5.15 28.07 2.56
C ARG A 46 -3.71 27.57 2.43
N VAL A 47 -3.31 27.27 1.20
CA VAL A 47 -1.94 26.87 0.86
C VAL A 47 -1.27 28.00 0.11
N GLU A 48 -0.11 28.42 0.62
CA GLU A 48 0.76 29.39 -0.04
C GLU A 48 1.86 28.66 -0.78
N PHE A 49 2.19 29.15 -1.98
CA PHE A 49 3.29 28.64 -2.79
C PHE A 49 3.94 29.79 -3.53
N ASP A 50 5.23 29.63 -3.85
CA ASP A 50 5.98 30.60 -4.64
C ASP A 50 5.70 30.39 -6.14
N PRO A 51 5.01 31.33 -6.82
CA PRO A 51 4.65 31.18 -8.23
C PRO A 51 5.87 31.22 -9.16
N ASN A 52 7.02 31.73 -8.69
CA ASN A 52 8.23 31.83 -9.50
C ASN A 52 9.07 30.54 -9.49
N ARG A 53 8.66 29.54 -8.71
CA ARG A 53 9.33 28.24 -8.66
C ARG A 53 8.78 27.26 -9.68
N SER A 54 9.63 26.29 -9.98
CA SER A 54 9.30 25.17 -10.85
C SER A 54 9.51 23.86 -10.10
N ILE A 55 8.69 22.86 -10.43
CA ILE A 55 8.83 21.49 -9.95
C ILE A 55 9.34 20.63 -11.11
N TYR A 56 10.32 19.79 -10.85
CA TYR A 56 10.89 18.88 -11.84
C TYR A 56 10.25 17.51 -11.68
N HIS A 57 9.56 17.04 -12.72
CA HIS A 57 8.91 15.73 -12.76
C HIS A 57 9.83 14.71 -13.46
N TYR A 58 9.98 13.56 -12.82
CA TYR A 58 10.74 12.41 -13.29
C TYR A 58 9.85 11.17 -13.38
N ASP A 59 10.01 10.44 -14.48
CA ASP A 59 9.51 9.08 -14.65
C ASP A 59 10.49 8.11 -13.97
N VAL A 60 9.97 7.35 -12.99
CA VAL A 60 10.68 6.33 -12.23
C VAL A 60 10.25 4.96 -12.72
N THR A 61 11.23 4.12 -13.09
CA THR A 61 10.98 2.73 -13.44
C THR A 61 11.81 1.82 -12.55
N VAL A 62 11.15 0.91 -11.83
CA VAL A 62 11.81 -0.08 -10.97
C VAL A 62 11.53 -1.49 -11.50
N ALA A 63 12.60 -2.22 -11.82
CA ALA A 63 12.53 -3.61 -12.24
C ALA A 63 13.42 -4.49 -11.36
N SER A 64 12.93 -5.68 -10.98
CA SER A 64 13.79 -6.69 -10.38
C SER A 64 14.70 -7.25 -11.46
N VAL A 65 16.01 -7.23 -11.22
CA VAL A 65 16.96 -7.94 -12.06
C VAL A 65 16.78 -9.41 -11.73
N LYS A 66 16.32 -10.21 -12.70
CA LYS A 66 16.38 -11.66 -12.55
C LYS A 66 17.85 -12.04 -12.63
N GLU A 67 18.35 -12.86 -11.72
CA GLU A 67 19.56 -13.62 -11.96
C GLU A 67 19.30 -14.46 -13.21
N ASN A 68 19.79 -14.03 -14.36
CA ASN A 68 19.82 -14.87 -15.54
C ASN A 68 20.75 -16.04 -15.20
N ALA A 69 20.15 -17.22 -15.04
CA ALA A 69 20.86 -18.46 -15.19
C ALA A 69 21.50 -18.45 -16.60
N GLY A 70 22.83 -18.47 -16.64
CA GLY A 70 23.65 -18.86 -17.79
C GLY A 70 23.46 -18.08 -19.08
N GLU A 71 24.48 -17.31 -19.46
CA GLU A 71 24.69 -16.94 -20.85
C GLU A 71 24.73 -18.20 -21.72
N GLY A 72 23.87 -18.22 -22.75
CA GLY A 72 23.87 -19.27 -23.77
C GLY A 72 22.49 -19.84 -24.09
N SER A 73 21.61 -19.04 -24.70
CA SER A 73 20.66 -19.56 -25.72
C SER A 73 20.05 -18.40 -26.49
N SER A 74 20.70 -18.04 -27.58
CA SER A 74 20.14 -17.26 -28.68
C SER A 74 19.10 -18.09 -29.42
N THR A 75 17.84 -18.06 -28.99
CA THR A 75 16.70 -18.31 -29.88
C THR A 75 15.51 -17.52 -29.37
N ALA A 76 15.04 -16.61 -30.21
CA ALA A 76 13.79 -15.88 -30.06
C ALA A 76 12.63 -16.86 -29.81
N ALA A 77 12.16 -16.93 -28.57
CA ALA A 77 10.88 -17.51 -28.24
C ALA A 77 10.04 -16.40 -27.61
N LEU A 78 9.03 -16.00 -28.36
CA LEU A 78 7.94 -15.11 -28.01
C LEU A 78 7.20 -15.67 -26.78
N GLY A 79 7.73 -15.37 -25.60
CA GLY A 79 7.19 -15.84 -24.33
C GLY A 79 6.81 -14.66 -23.46
N THR A 80 5.51 -14.50 -23.24
CA THR A 80 4.83 -13.61 -22.29
C THR A 80 5.36 -13.76 -20.86
N GLY A 81 6.56 -13.24 -20.62
CA GLY A 81 7.13 -13.06 -19.30
C GLY A 81 6.42 -11.89 -18.63
N THR A 82 5.38 -12.17 -17.84
CA THR A 82 4.79 -11.16 -16.96
C THR A 82 5.90 -10.61 -16.06
N ASN A 83 6.36 -9.39 -16.35
CA ASN A 83 7.18 -8.61 -15.44
C ASN A 83 6.34 -8.43 -14.18
N ALA A 84 6.58 -9.27 -13.17
CA ALA A 84 5.85 -9.21 -11.92
C ALA A 84 5.99 -7.79 -11.36
N ARG A 85 4.87 -7.07 -11.30
CA ARG A 85 4.82 -5.68 -10.84
C ARG A 85 5.43 -5.60 -9.44
N VAL A 86 6.50 -4.83 -9.30
CA VAL A 86 7.14 -4.57 -8.01
C VAL A 86 6.13 -3.82 -7.13
N SER A 87 6.02 -4.20 -5.85
CA SER A 87 5.03 -3.60 -4.96
C SER A 87 5.39 -2.14 -4.62
N LYS A 88 4.39 -1.30 -4.31
CA LYS A 88 4.62 0.12 -3.96
C LYS A 88 5.56 0.33 -2.78
N SER A 89 5.56 -0.59 -1.81
CA SER A 89 6.49 -0.53 -0.67
C SER A 89 7.92 -0.81 -1.12
N ASP A 90 8.10 -1.75 -2.04
CA ASP A 90 9.42 -2.13 -2.53
C ASP A 90 10.02 -1.06 -3.42
N THR A 91 9.23 -0.46 -4.31
CA THR A 91 9.69 0.66 -5.16
C THR A 91 10.15 1.85 -4.31
N ARG A 92 9.41 2.21 -3.26
CA ARG A 92 9.84 3.24 -2.29
C ARG A 92 11.14 2.88 -1.60
N LEU A 93 11.30 1.62 -1.16
CA LEU A 93 12.53 1.16 -0.53
C LEU A 93 13.74 1.20 -1.50
N VAL A 94 13.53 0.80 -2.76
CA VAL A 94 14.52 0.90 -3.85
C VAL A 94 14.95 2.35 -4.04
N VAL A 95 14.01 3.26 -4.20
CA VAL A 95 14.31 4.69 -4.39
C VAL A 95 15.07 5.25 -3.18
N LYS A 96 14.63 4.95 -1.97
CA LYS A 96 15.32 5.37 -0.73
C LYS A 96 16.77 4.86 -0.70
N ARG A 97 16.99 3.61 -1.11
CA ARG A 97 18.33 3.02 -1.17
C ARG A 97 19.19 3.66 -2.26
N VAL A 98 18.64 3.93 -3.45
CA VAL A 98 19.35 4.65 -4.53
C VAL A 98 19.84 6.01 -4.05
N PHE A 99 18.99 6.77 -3.35
CA PHE A 99 19.35 8.09 -2.82
C PHE A 99 20.45 7.97 -1.76
N ALA A 100 20.34 7.00 -0.85
CA ALA A 100 21.33 6.76 0.19
C ALA A 100 22.69 6.28 -0.36
N ASP A 101 22.70 5.49 -1.43
CA ASP A 101 23.92 4.93 -2.05
C ASP A 101 24.63 5.94 -2.96
N ASN A 102 23.93 7.00 -3.36
CA ASN A 102 24.44 8.02 -4.27
C ASN A 102 24.34 9.44 -3.67
N PRO A 103 24.92 9.68 -2.47
CA PRO A 103 24.77 10.94 -1.75
C PRO A 103 25.35 12.12 -2.52
N ARG A 104 26.34 11.92 -3.40
CA ARG A 104 26.90 12.99 -4.25
C ARG A 104 25.85 13.65 -5.15
N PHE A 105 24.84 12.90 -5.58
CA PHE A 105 23.80 13.39 -6.48
C PHE A 105 22.51 13.76 -5.75
N PHE A 106 22.23 13.12 -4.60
CA PHE A 106 20.93 13.19 -3.94
C PHE A 106 20.95 13.66 -2.48
N SER A 107 22.12 14.01 -1.92
CA SER A 107 22.21 14.49 -0.54
C SER A 107 21.37 15.74 -0.32
N ALA A 108 20.66 15.78 0.82
CA ALA A 108 19.78 16.86 1.26
C ALA A 108 18.56 17.16 0.37
N LEU A 109 18.24 16.32 -0.61
CA LEU A 109 17.05 16.50 -1.44
C LEU A 109 15.83 15.77 -0.84
N GLN A 110 14.79 16.53 -0.55
CA GLN A 110 13.46 15.98 -0.27
C GLN A 110 12.68 15.93 -1.59
N VAL A 111 12.28 14.73 -1.99
CA VAL A 111 11.51 14.47 -3.22
C VAL A 111 10.16 13.87 -2.83
N GLY A 112 9.11 14.24 -3.56
CA GLY A 112 7.82 13.55 -3.48
C GLY A 112 7.80 12.39 -4.47
N TYR A 113 7.55 11.17 -4.02
CA TYR A 113 7.43 10.01 -4.92
C TYR A 113 6.07 9.36 -4.71
N ASP A 114 5.34 9.02 -5.77
CA ASP A 114 4.03 8.37 -5.64
C ASP A 114 4.13 6.88 -5.23
N GLY A 115 5.34 6.29 -5.29
CA GLY A 115 5.59 4.87 -5.05
C GLY A 115 5.40 4.02 -6.32
N GLU A 116 5.20 4.64 -7.47
CA GLU A 116 5.00 4.00 -8.76
C GLU A 116 5.86 4.66 -9.83
N LYS A 117 5.31 5.61 -10.59
CA LYS A 117 5.95 6.16 -11.79
C LYS A 117 6.40 7.60 -11.60
N SER A 118 5.73 8.41 -10.80
CA SER A 118 5.98 9.86 -10.78
C SER A 118 6.76 10.28 -9.54
N MET A 119 7.92 10.88 -9.75
CA MET A 119 8.73 11.57 -8.74
C MET A 119 8.82 13.06 -9.04
N TYR A 120 8.74 13.88 -8.01
CA TYR A 120 8.78 15.33 -8.10
C TYR A 120 9.89 15.87 -7.20
N SER A 121 10.69 16.79 -7.74
CA SER A 121 11.83 17.37 -7.06
C SER A 121 11.83 18.90 -7.17
N PRO A 122 12.30 19.64 -6.14
CA PRO A 122 12.43 21.09 -6.21
C PRO A 122 13.63 21.54 -7.08
N ARG A 123 14.53 20.62 -7.45
CA ARG A 123 15.72 20.89 -8.27
C ARG A 123 15.96 19.75 -9.26
N PRO A 124 16.67 19.99 -10.38
CA PRO A 124 17.05 18.92 -11.30
C PRO A 124 17.80 17.80 -10.58
N LEU A 125 17.39 16.56 -10.82
CA LEU A 125 18.05 15.33 -10.37
C LEU A 125 18.97 14.79 -11.46
N GLN A 126 20.00 14.05 -11.04
CA GLN A 126 20.86 13.29 -11.95
C GLN A 126 20.07 12.12 -12.57
N GLU A 127 19.80 12.21 -13.87
CA GLU A 127 19.22 11.10 -14.64
C GLU A 127 20.19 9.92 -14.72
N GLY A 128 19.62 8.71 -14.82
CA GLY A 128 20.42 7.50 -14.97
C GLY A 128 19.71 6.24 -14.51
N SER A 129 20.40 5.12 -14.69
CA SER A 129 20.01 3.83 -14.14
C SER A 129 20.93 3.46 -12.97
N TYR A 130 20.32 3.17 -11.84
CA TYR A 130 20.98 2.81 -10.59
C TYR A 130 20.57 1.40 -10.21
N THR A 131 21.55 0.54 -9.92
CA THR A 131 21.30 -0.82 -9.46
C THR A 131 21.55 -0.90 -7.96
N VAL A 132 20.58 -1.41 -7.21
CA VAL A 132 20.67 -1.56 -5.76
C VAL A 132 20.27 -2.96 -5.34
N LYS A 133 20.91 -3.45 -4.27
CA LYS A 133 20.59 -4.74 -3.65
C LYS A 133 19.83 -4.49 -2.35
N ILE A 134 18.69 -5.16 -2.22
CA ILE A 134 17.82 -5.08 -1.05
C ILE A 134 17.67 -6.46 -0.44
N SER A 135 18.00 -6.57 0.83
CA SER A 135 17.77 -7.76 1.63
C SER A 135 16.29 -7.86 2.01
N LYS A 136 15.66 -8.98 1.66
CA LYS A 136 14.31 -9.36 2.10
C LYS A 136 14.38 -10.66 2.89
N GLY A 137 14.66 -10.52 4.18
CA GLY A 137 14.91 -11.67 5.04
C GLY A 137 16.17 -12.39 4.59
N THR A 138 16.05 -13.64 4.14
CA THR A 138 17.18 -14.43 3.65
C THR A 138 17.53 -14.19 2.18
N ASP A 139 16.64 -13.55 1.42
CA ASP A 139 16.83 -13.32 -0.02
C ASP A 139 17.47 -11.95 -0.26
N LEU A 140 18.58 -11.91 -0.98
CA LEU A 140 19.13 -10.67 -1.53
C LEU A 140 18.56 -10.49 -2.94
N ARG A 141 17.80 -9.41 -3.17
CA ARG A 141 17.23 -9.10 -4.48
C ARG A 141 17.85 -7.85 -5.05
N GLU A 142 18.23 -7.95 -6.32
CA GLU A 142 18.76 -6.83 -7.06
C GLU A 142 17.67 -6.14 -7.87
N TYR A 143 17.65 -4.81 -7.80
CA TYR A 143 16.69 -3.96 -8.48
C TYR A 143 17.42 -2.92 -9.32
N LYS A 144 16.95 -2.70 -10.54
CA LYS A 144 17.35 -1.59 -11.38
C LYS A 144 16.29 -0.50 -11.31
N CYS A 145 16.70 0.68 -10.86
CA CYS A 145 15.89 1.90 -10.81
C CYS A 145 16.38 2.85 -11.89
N THR A 146 15.50 3.31 -12.77
CA THR A 146 15.81 4.32 -13.79
C THR A 146 15.04 5.60 -13.49
N LEU A 147 15.76 6.71 -13.43
CA LEU A 147 15.21 8.06 -13.32
C LEU A 147 15.37 8.76 -14.67
N LYS A 148 14.26 9.22 -15.25
CA LYS A 148 14.23 9.96 -16.51
C LYS A 148 13.43 11.25 -16.34
N PHE A 149 13.98 12.38 -16.75
CA PHE A 149 13.29 13.66 -16.75
C PHE A 149 12.08 13.59 -17.68
N ALA A 150 10.92 14.02 -17.17
CA ALA A 150 9.66 13.99 -17.89
C ALA A 150 9.19 15.41 -18.25
N ALA A 151 9.15 16.31 -17.27
CA ALA A 151 8.69 17.69 -17.49
C ALA A 151 9.18 18.65 -16.42
N LYS A 152 9.24 19.94 -16.77
CA LYS A 152 9.36 21.05 -15.84
C LYS A 152 7.99 21.69 -15.68
N ILE A 153 7.52 21.84 -14.44
CA ILE A 153 6.20 22.36 -14.09
C ILE A 153 6.38 23.73 -13.47
N ASP A 154 6.10 24.80 -14.21
CA ASP A 154 6.19 26.17 -13.71
C ASP A 154 4.92 26.56 -12.95
N LEU A 155 5.06 26.90 -11.67
CA LEU A 155 3.92 27.20 -10.78
C LEU A 155 3.22 28.51 -11.12
N VAL A 156 3.83 29.36 -11.95
CA VAL A 156 3.20 30.58 -12.47
C VAL A 156 1.91 30.29 -13.24
N HIS A 157 1.81 29.15 -13.90
CA HIS A 157 0.59 28.76 -14.62
C HIS A 157 -0.55 28.42 -13.65
N LEU A 158 -0.23 27.73 -12.54
CA LEU A 158 -1.20 27.47 -11.47
C LEU A 158 -1.66 28.80 -10.85
N TYR A 159 -0.74 29.72 -10.59
CA TYR A 159 -1.07 31.05 -10.06
C TYR A 159 -2.02 31.82 -10.98
N LYS A 160 -1.69 31.94 -12.27
CA LYS A 160 -2.55 32.61 -13.28
C LYS A 160 -3.93 31.96 -13.39
N TYR A 161 -4.01 30.64 -13.25
CA TYR A 161 -5.29 29.92 -13.24
C TYR A 161 -6.13 30.28 -12.01
N LEU A 162 -5.52 30.31 -10.82
CA LEU A 162 -6.21 30.68 -9.58
C LEU A 162 -6.70 32.13 -9.60
N GLU A 163 -5.97 33.03 -10.27
CA GLU A 163 -6.39 34.41 -10.55
C GLU A 163 -7.45 34.54 -11.66
N ARG A 164 -7.84 33.43 -12.31
CA ARG A 164 -8.76 33.40 -13.46
C ARG A 164 -8.25 34.15 -14.69
N SER A 165 -6.93 34.32 -14.79
CA SER A 165 -6.24 34.93 -15.93
C SER A 165 -5.96 33.93 -17.06
N THR A 166 -6.15 32.63 -16.82
CA THR A 166 -6.00 31.59 -17.84
C THR A 166 -6.91 30.39 -17.56
N THR A 167 -7.24 29.65 -18.62
CA THR A 167 -7.95 28.36 -18.57
C THR A 167 -7.01 27.18 -18.86
N ALA A 168 -5.69 27.40 -18.77
CA ALA A 168 -4.68 26.37 -18.96
C ALA A 168 -4.86 25.20 -17.98
N THR A 169 -4.38 24.03 -18.40
CA THR A 169 -4.37 22.80 -17.62
C THR A 169 -3.43 22.93 -16.41
N ILE A 170 -3.97 22.66 -15.22
CA ILE A 170 -3.24 22.73 -13.95
C ILE A 170 -3.05 21.36 -13.29
N GLU A 171 -3.53 20.29 -13.91
CA GLU A 171 -3.58 18.95 -13.36
C GLU A 171 -2.20 18.46 -12.96
N ASN A 172 -1.18 18.72 -13.78
CA ASN A 172 0.20 18.34 -13.48
C ASN A 172 0.75 19.06 -12.24
N ALA A 173 0.44 20.35 -12.09
CA ALA A 173 0.87 21.12 -10.92
C ALA A 173 0.14 20.67 -9.64
N ILE A 174 -1.17 20.46 -9.72
CA ILE A 174 -1.95 19.93 -8.59
C ILE A 174 -1.49 18.53 -8.21
N GLN A 175 -1.25 17.65 -9.19
CA GLN A 175 -0.76 16.30 -8.93
C GLN A 175 0.64 16.31 -8.30
N ALA A 176 1.55 17.15 -8.79
CA ALA A 176 2.89 17.29 -8.22
C ALA A 176 2.83 17.72 -6.74
N LEU A 177 2.06 18.77 -6.45
CA LEU A 177 1.87 19.26 -5.08
C LEU A 177 1.15 18.23 -4.19
N GLU A 178 0.13 17.52 -4.71
CA GLU A 178 -0.54 16.43 -3.97
C GLU A 178 0.43 15.28 -3.63
N VAL A 179 1.38 14.94 -4.50
CA VAL A 179 2.36 13.90 -4.22
C VAL A 179 3.37 14.36 -3.16
N VAL A 180 3.86 15.60 -3.25
CA VAL A 180 4.77 16.19 -2.25
C VAL A 180 4.13 16.24 -0.87
N MET A 181 2.92 16.81 -0.76
CA MET A 181 2.15 16.91 0.49
C MET A 181 1.81 15.55 1.11
N ARG A 182 1.86 14.47 0.32
CA ARG A 182 1.59 13.11 0.78
C ARG A 182 2.85 12.34 1.17
N GLU A 183 4.04 12.81 0.80
CA GLU A 183 5.28 12.06 1.00
C GLU A 183 5.57 11.84 2.48
N TYR A 184 5.58 12.90 3.27
CA TYR A 184 5.87 12.83 4.70
C TYR A 184 4.84 11.97 5.47
N PRO A 185 3.51 12.22 5.40
CA PRO A 185 2.55 11.38 6.12
C PRO A 185 2.51 9.94 5.59
N ALA A 186 2.84 9.67 4.32
CA ALA A 186 2.95 8.30 3.81
C ALA A 186 4.12 7.51 4.44
N ASN A 187 5.16 8.20 4.92
CA ASN A 187 6.33 7.59 5.53
C ASN A 187 6.16 7.38 7.05
N CYS A 188 5.30 8.16 7.70
CA CYS A 188 5.08 8.10 9.15
C CYS A 188 3.76 7.41 9.56
N ARG A 189 2.79 7.28 8.64
CA ARG A 189 1.43 6.76 8.92
C ARG A 189 1.03 5.66 7.93
N ILE A 190 -0.02 4.92 8.26
CA ILE A 190 -0.56 3.88 7.36
C ILE A 190 -1.35 4.57 6.25
N ALA A 191 -0.77 4.62 5.05
CA ALA A 191 -1.38 5.25 3.88
C ALA A 191 -2.41 4.35 3.16
N ARG A 192 -3.59 4.91 2.90
CA ARG A 192 -4.69 4.30 2.12
C ARG A 192 -5.31 5.34 1.20
N GLY A 193 -4.74 5.44 -0.01
CA GLY A 193 -5.14 6.44 -1.01
C GLY A 193 -4.80 7.85 -0.52
N ARG A 194 -5.84 8.65 -0.27
CA ARG A 194 -5.76 10.00 0.30
C ARG A 194 -5.93 10.05 1.82
N ASN A 195 -6.06 8.89 2.47
CA ASN A 195 -6.19 8.79 3.91
C ASN A 195 -4.91 8.27 4.56
N PHE A 196 -4.63 8.73 5.78
CA PHE A 196 -3.46 8.38 6.57
C PHE A 196 -3.87 8.11 8.02
N TYR A 197 -3.50 6.94 8.55
CA TYR A 197 -3.95 6.48 9.86
C TYR A 197 -2.78 6.31 10.83
N SER A 198 -2.96 6.80 12.05
CA SER A 198 -1.97 6.72 13.12
C SER A 198 -2.08 5.37 13.84
N ALA A 199 -0.92 4.80 14.20
CA ALA A 199 -0.86 3.60 15.04
C ALA A 199 -0.98 3.91 16.54
N ALA A 200 -0.93 5.19 16.95
CA ALA A 200 -0.95 5.59 18.36
C ALA A 200 -2.37 5.67 18.94
N GLU A 201 -3.34 6.17 18.16
CA GLU A 201 -4.73 6.29 18.59
C GLU A 201 -5.54 5.05 18.16
N VAL A 202 -5.58 4.05 19.04
CA VAL A 202 -6.18 2.74 18.77
C VAL A 202 -7.44 2.54 19.59
N THR A 203 -8.54 2.16 18.93
CA THR A 203 -9.72 1.61 19.61
C THR A 203 -9.84 0.13 19.28
N ASP A 204 -9.88 -0.71 20.31
CA ASP A 204 -10.12 -2.14 20.17
C ASP A 204 -11.59 -2.40 19.81
N LEU A 205 -11.84 -3.12 18.71
CA LEU A 205 -13.19 -3.50 18.28
C LEU A 205 -13.52 -4.98 18.55
N GLY A 206 -12.63 -5.72 19.21
CA GLY A 206 -12.76 -7.15 19.45
C GLY A 206 -12.37 -8.01 18.24
N SER A 207 -12.35 -9.33 18.43
CA SER A 207 -12.12 -10.34 17.38
C SER A 207 -10.92 -10.04 16.46
N GLY A 208 -9.80 -9.62 17.06
CA GLY A 208 -8.60 -9.30 16.28
C GLY A 208 -8.69 -8.07 15.38
N VAL A 209 -9.67 -7.19 15.58
CA VAL A 209 -9.88 -5.94 14.81
C VAL A 209 -9.67 -4.72 15.70
N LYS A 210 -9.07 -3.67 15.14
CA LYS A 210 -8.93 -2.35 15.75
C LYS A 210 -9.39 -1.26 14.80
N ALA A 211 -9.91 -0.16 15.34
CA ALA A 211 -10.12 1.08 14.61
C ALA A 211 -8.93 2.02 14.87
N LEU A 212 -8.46 2.67 13.81
CA LEU A 212 -7.41 3.69 13.88
C LEU A 212 -7.98 5.02 13.43
N ASN A 213 -7.63 6.06 14.17
CA ASN A 213 -7.89 7.44 13.79
C ASN A 213 -6.87 7.89 12.73
N GLY A 214 -7.28 8.85 11.93
CA GLY A 214 -6.50 9.37 10.84
C GLY A 214 -7.16 10.58 10.21
N PHE A 215 -6.71 10.90 9.01
CA PHE A 215 -7.23 12.03 8.26
C PHE A 215 -7.19 11.76 6.76
N PHE A 216 -8.15 12.38 6.08
CA PHE A 216 -8.15 12.57 4.64
C PHE A 216 -7.42 13.87 4.32
N GLN A 217 -6.66 13.90 3.22
CA GLN A 217 -6.17 15.15 2.62
C GLN A 217 -6.30 15.17 1.10
N SER A 218 -6.68 16.33 0.55
CA SER A 218 -6.62 16.60 -0.90
C SER A 218 -6.41 18.07 -1.18
N LEU A 219 -5.69 18.39 -2.24
CA LEU A 219 -5.44 19.76 -2.66
C LEU A 219 -6.52 20.19 -3.66
N ARG A 220 -7.11 21.36 -3.46
CA ARG A 220 -8.25 21.86 -4.23
C ARG A 220 -7.97 23.28 -4.73
N PRO A 221 -8.02 23.54 -6.05
CA PRO A 221 -8.10 24.90 -6.56
C PRO A 221 -9.48 25.48 -6.20
N THR A 222 -9.52 26.65 -5.58
CA THR A 222 -10.74 27.35 -5.19
C THR A 222 -10.70 28.81 -5.65
N ALA A 223 -11.84 29.49 -5.57
CA ALA A 223 -11.91 30.93 -5.85
C ALA A 223 -11.08 31.79 -4.88
N GLN A 224 -10.70 31.25 -3.71
CA GLN A 224 -9.86 31.94 -2.71
C GLN A 224 -8.38 31.53 -2.83
N GLY A 225 -8.01 30.82 -3.89
CA GLY A 225 -6.68 30.25 -4.09
C GLY A 225 -6.64 28.75 -3.83
N LEU A 226 -5.44 28.25 -3.62
CA LEU A 226 -5.19 26.82 -3.39
C LEU A 226 -5.54 26.46 -1.94
N ALA A 227 -6.33 25.41 -1.74
CA ALA A 227 -6.77 24.98 -0.42
C ALA A 227 -6.46 23.49 -0.18
N LEU A 228 -5.92 23.18 0.98
CA LEU A 228 -5.78 21.84 1.49
C LEU A 228 -7.06 21.48 2.24
N ASN A 229 -7.84 20.57 1.67
CA ASN A 229 -9.01 20.00 2.33
C ASN A 229 -8.55 18.87 3.25
N VAL A 230 -8.76 19.03 4.55
CA VAL A 230 -8.38 18.05 5.59
C VAL A 230 -9.63 17.63 6.35
N ASP A 231 -9.83 16.33 6.53
CA ASP A 231 -10.98 15.83 7.29
C ASP A 231 -10.62 14.65 8.20
N PHE A 232 -11.29 14.54 9.34
CA PHE A 232 -11.08 13.44 10.30
C PHE A 232 -11.59 12.11 9.71
N SER A 233 -10.78 11.06 9.81
CA SER A 233 -11.11 9.74 9.27
C SER A 233 -10.87 8.66 10.31
N VAL A 234 -11.72 7.64 10.33
CA VAL A 234 -11.54 6.42 11.12
C VAL A 234 -11.64 5.23 10.19
N MET A 235 -10.72 4.27 10.31
CA MET A 235 -10.75 3.05 9.50
C MET A 235 -10.37 1.83 10.33
N THR A 236 -10.91 0.67 9.94
CA THR A 236 -10.67 -0.60 10.62
C THR A 236 -9.50 -1.37 10.01
N PHE A 237 -8.71 -1.98 10.89
CA PHE A 237 -7.52 -2.73 10.58
C PHE A 237 -7.46 -4.01 11.41
N TYR A 238 -6.81 -5.05 10.87
CA TYR A 238 -6.44 -6.21 11.66
C TYR A 238 -5.41 -5.81 12.72
N LYS A 239 -5.50 -6.38 13.93
CA LYS A 239 -4.46 -6.31 14.94
C LYS A 239 -3.26 -7.16 14.51
N SER A 240 -2.05 -6.76 14.90
CA SER A 240 -0.86 -7.62 14.76
C SER A 240 -0.74 -8.53 15.96
N ILE A 241 -1.43 -9.66 15.87
CA ILE A 241 -1.47 -10.69 16.91
C ILE A 241 -1.13 -12.06 16.31
N PRO A 242 -0.64 -13.03 17.12
CA PRO A 242 -0.43 -14.40 16.67
C PRO A 242 -1.66 -14.96 15.96
N VAL A 243 -1.44 -15.76 14.92
CA VAL A 243 -2.54 -16.34 14.13
C VAL A 243 -3.44 -17.24 15.01
N ILE A 244 -2.84 -17.93 15.98
CA ILE A 244 -3.58 -18.74 16.97
C ILE A 244 -4.53 -17.86 17.79
N ASP A 245 -4.04 -16.76 18.37
CA ASP A 245 -4.85 -15.83 19.16
C ASP A 245 -5.95 -15.17 18.31
N PHE A 246 -5.63 -14.84 17.05
CA PHE A 246 -6.61 -14.30 16.12
C PHE A 246 -7.76 -15.26 15.85
N LEU A 247 -7.46 -16.53 15.60
CA LEU A 247 -8.47 -17.58 15.41
C LEU A 247 -9.29 -17.76 16.68
N ASP A 248 -8.64 -17.79 17.84
CA ASP A 248 -9.31 -17.95 19.13
C ASP A 248 -10.31 -16.81 19.39
N GLN A 249 -9.89 -15.56 19.18
CA GLN A 249 -10.75 -14.38 19.33
C GLN A 249 -11.90 -14.29 18.30
N ASN A 250 -11.75 -14.90 17.12
CA ASN A 250 -12.79 -14.85 16.07
C ASN A 250 -13.76 -16.02 16.13
N LEU A 251 -13.31 -17.17 16.63
CA LEU A 251 -14.05 -18.42 16.55
C LEU A 251 -14.37 -19.03 17.91
N GLY A 252 -13.82 -18.50 19.01
CA GLY A 252 -14.10 -18.96 20.38
C GLY A 252 -13.61 -20.39 20.64
N LEU A 253 -12.48 -20.78 20.05
CA LEU A 253 -12.04 -22.17 19.94
C LEU A 253 -11.38 -22.72 21.22
N GLN A 254 -10.93 -21.84 22.11
CA GLN A 254 -10.16 -22.16 23.32
C GLN A 254 -8.97 -23.08 23.03
N LEU A 255 -8.21 -22.79 21.97
CA LEU A 255 -7.11 -23.65 21.48
C LEU A 255 -6.03 -23.92 22.53
N ASN A 256 -5.94 -23.08 23.56
CA ASN A 256 -5.01 -23.24 24.68
C ASN A 256 -5.42 -24.31 25.69
N SER A 257 -6.70 -24.68 25.75
CA SER A 257 -7.26 -25.56 26.77
C SER A 257 -7.18 -27.04 26.40
N ALA A 258 -7.45 -27.38 25.13
CA ALA A 258 -7.41 -28.75 24.65
C ALA A 258 -7.19 -28.82 23.13
N PRO A 259 -6.65 -29.94 22.62
CA PRO A 259 -6.64 -30.22 21.19
C PRO A 259 -8.05 -30.22 20.60
N VAL A 260 -8.24 -29.48 19.52
CA VAL A 260 -9.50 -29.41 18.78
C VAL A 260 -9.40 -30.35 17.58
N CYS A 261 -10.36 -31.25 17.44
CA CYS A 261 -10.50 -32.09 16.24
C CYS A 261 -11.27 -31.29 15.19
N MET A 262 -10.59 -30.83 14.14
CA MET A 262 -11.24 -30.06 13.08
C MET A 262 -11.90 -30.96 12.04
N ASN A 263 -13.19 -30.73 11.80
CA ASN A 263 -13.87 -31.32 10.65
C ASN A 263 -13.67 -30.49 9.37
N GLY A 264 -14.09 -31.03 8.22
CA GLY A 264 -13.94 -30.36 6.93
C GLY A 264 -14.69 -29.02 6.81
N TYR A 265 -15.75 -28.81 7.58
CA TYR A 265 -16.48 -27.54 7.61
C TYR A 265 -15.70 -26.45 8.36
N GLU A 266 -15.17 -26.79 9.54
CA GLU A 266 -14.33 -25.88 10.33
C GLU A 266 -13.07 -25.49 9.57
N MET A 267 -12.43 -26.46 8.91
CA MET A 267 -11.26 -26.22 8.08
C MET A 267 -11.52 -25.18 6.98
N ARG A 268 -12.66 -25.30 6.28
CA ARG A 268 -13.09 -24.31 5.27
C ARG A 268 -13.40 -22.95 5.89
N LYS A 269 -13.98 -22.91 7.08
CA LYS A 269 -14.27 -21.67 7.82
C LYS A 269 -12.98 -20.94 8.19
N TRP A 270 -11.97 -21.66 8.69
CA TRP A 270 -10.66 -21.10 9.04
C TRP A 270 -9.92 -20.62 7.80
N GLU A 271 -9.89 -21.42 6.74
CA GLU A 271 -9.27 -21.02 5.47
C GLU A 271 -9.91 -19.74 4.93
N LYS A 272 -11.25 -19.64 4.95
CA LYS A 272 -11.97 -18.45 4.47
C LYS A 272 -11.57 -17.18 5.23
N ILE A 273 -11.33 -17.28 6.53
CA ILE A 273 -10.95 -16.14 7.38
C ILE A 273 -9.48 -15.75 7.17
N LEU A 274 -8.59 -16.72 7.00
CA LEU A 274 -7.14 -16.48 6.93
C LEU A 274 -6.62 -16.17 5.52
N LYS A 275 -7.25 -16.73 4.49
CA LYS A 275 -6.77 -16.63 3.11
C LYS A 275 -6.76 -15.17 2.63
N GLY A 276 -5.65 -14.78 2.03
CA GLY A 276 -5.41 -13.41 1.57
C GLY A 276 -4.80 -12.49 2.62
N LEU A 277 -4.84 -12.85 3.90
CA LEU A 277 -4.13 -12.10 4.95
C LEU A 277 -2.63 -12.27 4.80
N LYS A 278 -1.89 -11.25 5.23
CA LYS A 278 -0.44 -11.24 5.31
C LYS A 278 0.02 -11.54 6.73
N VAL A 279 1.06 -12.35 6.85
CA VAL A 279 1.71 -12.71 8.12
C VAL A 279 3.20 -12.48 8.07
N ARG A 280 3.79 -12.18 9.23
CA ARG A 280 5.23 -12.33 9.47
C ARG A 280 5.47 -13.68 10.14
N VAL A 281 6.60 -14.29 9.84
CA VAL A 281 7.03 -15.54 10.51
C VAL A 281 7.94 -15.23 11.68
N THR A 282 7.88 -16.04 12.74
CA THR A 282 8.62 -15.79 13.99
C THR A 282 9.79 -16.75 14.23
N HIS A 283 9.87 -17.86 13.48
CA HIS A 283 10.94 -18.86 13.63
C HIS A 283 12.31 -18.44 13.08
N ARG A 284 12.38 -17.27 12.43
CA ARG A 284 13.62 -16.70 11.87
C ARG A 284 13.60 -15.19 11.98
N ASN A 285 14.77 -14.57 12.01
CA ASN A 285 14.91 -13.13 12.16
C ASN A 285 14.66 -12.39 10.83
N THR A 286 13.44 -12.46 10.32
CA THR A 286 13.00 -11.79 9.08
C THR A 286 11.73 -10.97 9.33
N ASN A 287 11.72 -10.21 10.42
CA ASN A 287 10.52 -9.54 10.97
C ASN A 287 9.87 -8.55 9.99
N GLU A 288 10.64 -8.01 9.05
CA GLU A 288 10.17 -7.06 8.03
C GLU A 288 9.49 -7.74 6.82
N VAL A 289 9.66 -9.06 6.66
CA VAL A 289 9.12 -9.78 5.50
C VAL A 289 7.73 -10.31 5.81
N THR A 290 6.76 -9.86 5.02
CA THR A 290 5.37 -10.35 5.09
C THR A 290 5.09 -11.37 3.97
N TYR A 291 4.34 -12.42 4.29
CA TYR A 291 3.89 -13.47 3.39
C TYR A 291 2.38 -13.49 3.30
N THR A 292 1.82 -13.62 2.10
CA THR A 292 0.37 -13.80 1.92
C THR A 292 -0.01 -15.26 2.15
N ILE A 293 -1.07 -15.50 2.92
CA ILE A 293 -1.66 -16.83 3.11
C ILE A 293 -2.48 -17.19 1.87
N PHE A 294 -2.11 -18.27 1.20
CA PHE A 294 -2.82 -18.77 0.01
C PHE A 294 -3.84 -19.87 0.34
N GLY A 295 -3.73 -20.48 1.51
CA GLY A 295 -4.63 -21.52 2.00
C GLY A 295 -4.02 -22.24 3.19
N LEU A 296 -4.59 -23.40 3.52
CA LEU A 296 -4.12 -24.26 4.60
C LEU A 296 -3.59 -25.59 4.04
N SER A 297 -2.74 -26.30 4.80
CA SER A 297 -2.38 -27.69 4.50
C SER A 297 -3.61 -28.60 4.63
N LYS A 298 -3.60 -29.77 3.96
CA LYS A 298 -4.74 -30.69 4.06
C LYS A 298 -4.71 -31.47 5.37
N ARG A 299 -3.52 -31.73 5.89
CA ARG A 299 -3.27 -32.48 7.13
C ARG A 299 -2.63 -31.60 8.20
N SER A 300 -2.55 -32.13 9.42
CA SER A 300 -1.90 -31.48 10.57
C SER A 300 -0.38 -31.30 10.35
N ALA A 301 0.27 -30.46 11.15
CA ALA A 301 1.73 -30.29 11.08
C ALA A 301 2.49 -31.61 11.36
N ARG A 302 1.92 -32.50 12.17
CA ARG A 302 2.46 -33.84 12.46
C ARG A 302 2.40 -34.78 11.26
N GLU A 303 1.36 -34.70 10.45
CA GLU A 303 1.09 -35.64 9.35
C GLU A 303 1.50 -35.12 7.97
N GLU A 304 1.48 -33.79 7.79
CA GLU A 304 1.83 -33.18 6.50
C GLU A 304 3.33 -33.37 6.24
N THR A 305 3.64 -33.89 5.05
CA THR A 305 5.00 -34.26 4.66
C THR A 305 5.45 -33.48 3.44
N PHE A 306 6.76 -33.28 3.33
CA PHE A 306 7.37 -32.69 2.16
C PHE A 306 8.78 -33.27 1.95
N ASP A 307 9.25 -33.16 0.71
CA ASP A 307 10.57 -33.62 0.33
C ASP A 307 11.64 -32.60 0.72
N LEU A 308 12.60 -33.03 1.53
CA LEU A 308 13.80 -32.23 1.82
C LEU A 308 14.82 -32.38 0.68
N PHE A 309 15.16 -31.25 0.06
CA PHE A 309 16.26 -31.14 -0.90
C PHE A 309 17.48 -30.50 -0.24
N ASP A 310 18.67 -31.02 -0.52
CA ASP A 310 19.92 -30.54 0.08
C ASP A 310 20.29 -29.15 -0.46
N VAL A 311 20.41 -28.16 0.42
CA VAL A 311 20.90 -26.81 0.07
C VAL A 311 22.43 -26.73 0.17
N ARG A 312 23.10 -27.73 0.78
CA ARG A 312 24.56 -27.72 1.00
C ARG A 312 25.42 -28.17 -0.20
N GLY A 313 24.81 -28.37 -1.37
CA GLY A 313 25.53 -28.73 -2.61
C GLY A 313 26.17 -27.57 -3.39
N ARG A 314 26.26 -26.35 -2.83
CA ARG A 314 27.11 -25.28 -3.38
C ARG A 314 28.46 -25.27 -2.66
N SER A 315 29.25 -26.32 -2.84
CA SER A 315 30.69 -26.26 -2.58
C SER A 315 31.43 -27.16 -3.55
N SER A 316 32.28 -26.51 -4.35
CA SER A 316 33.53 -27.01 -4.92
C SER A 316 33.56 -28.46 -5.43
N ASN A 317 33.06 -28.69 -6.64
CA ASN A 317 33.83 -29.50 -7.59
C ASN A 317 33.45 -29.13 -9.03
N LYS A 318 34.21 -28.18 -9.61
CA LYS A 318 34.37 -28.13 -11.07
C LYS A 318 35.14 -29.40 -11.41
N ASN A 319 34.46 -30.37 -12.01
CA ASN A 319 34.96 -31.37 -12.96
C ASN A 319 34.04 -32.60 -12.92
N ASN A 320 32.89 -32.51 -13.58
CA ASN A 320 32.40 -33.55 -14.49
C ASN A 320 31.16 -33.06 -15.22
N ALA A 321 31.31 -32.97 -16.54
CA ALA A 321 30.24 -32.68 -17.48
C ALA A 321 29.34 -33.92 -17.66
N GLY A 322 28.04 -33.67 -17.83
CA GLY A 322 27.13 -34.66 -18.41
C GLY A 322 26.44 -35.62 -17.43
N SER A 323 25.58 -35.10 -16.55
CA SER A 323 24.40 -35.88 -16.11
C SER A 323 23.34 -34.94 -15.54
N THR A 324 22.15 -34.95 -16.16
CA THR A 324 20.92 -34.36 -15.64
C THR A 324 20.46 -35.17 -14.43
N THR A 325 21.20 -35.12 -13.32
CA THR A 325 20.78 -35.77 -12.09
C THR A 325 19.59 -35.00 -11.52
N ALA A 326 18.40 -35.58 -11.65
CA ALA A 326 17.25 -35.28 -10.81
C ALA A 326 17.76 -35.15 -9.36
N ARG A 327 17.47 -34.02 -8.70
CA ARG A 327 17.80 -33.86 -7.28
C ARG A 327 16.99 -34.91 -6.53
N ASN A 328 17.62 -36.04 -6.22
CA ASN A 328 16.96 -37.09 -5.45
C ASN A 328 16.59 -36.52 -4.07
N PRO A 329 15.30 -36.51 -3.68
CA PRO A 329 14.88 -36.07 -2.36
C PRO A 329 15.54 -36.95 -1.30
N LYS A 330 16.22 -36.35 -0.32
CA LYS A 330 17.03 -37.12 0.64
C LYS A 330 16.15 -37.89 1.63
N LYS A 331 14.97 -37.35 1.98
CA LYS A 331 13.99 -37.95 2.90
C LYS A 331 12.69 -37.14 2.91
N ALA A 332 11.54 -37.81 2.80
CA ALA A 332 10.28 -37.19 3.19
C ALA A 332 10.29 -36.94 4.70
N THR A 333 10.03 -35.71 5.13
CA THR A 333 9.92 -35.35 6.55
C THR A 333 8.57 -34.71 6.82
N THR A 334 8.10 -34.81 8.06
CA THR A 334 6.91 -34.07 8.50
C THR A 334 7.27 -32.62 8.81
N ILE A 335 6.28 -31.73 8.76
CA ILE A 335 6.47 -30.31 9.12
C ILE A 335 6.92 -30.18 10.58
N GLU A 336 6.25 -30.87 11.51
CA GLU A 336 6.62 -30.90 12.94
C GLU A 336 8.10 -31.27 13.14
N LYS A 337 8.53 -32.38 12.52
CA LYS A 337 9.91 -32.86 12.64
C LYS A 337 10.92 -31.89 12.04
N TYR A 338 10.61 -31.29 10.89
CA TYR A 338 11.51 -30.32 10.26
C TYR A 338 11.75 -29.10 11.15
N PHE A 339 10.69 -28.52 11.73
CA PHE A 339 10.82 -27.34 12.60
C PHE A 339 11.56 -27.66 13.91
N TYR A 340 11.38 -28.87 14.44
CA TYR A 340 12.17 -29.34 15.56
C TYR A 340 13.65 -29.53 15.19
N ASP A 341 13.95 -30.22 14.09
CA ASP A 341 15.33 -30.55 13.70
C ASP A 341 16.13 -29.30 13.30
N GLN A 342 15.54 -28.40 12.51
CA GLN A 342 16.21 -27.22 11.96
C GLN A 342 16.23 -26.01 12.90
N TYR A 343 15.11 -25.72 13.57
CA TYR A 343 14.94 -24.51 14.37
C TYR A 343 14.87 -24.78 15.87
N LYS A 344 14.92 -26.04 16.29
CA LYS A 344 14.77 -26.47 17.70
C LYS A 344 13.45 -25.99 18.32
N VAL A 345 12.40 -25.91 17.49
CA VAL A 345 11.06 -25.51 17.92
C VAL A 345 10.21 -26.76 18.16
N GLN A 346 9.76 -26.95 19.39
CA GLN A 346 8.76 -27.97 19.72
C GLN A 346 7.36 -27.36 19.58
N LEU A 347 6.59 -27.85 18.60
CA LEU A 347 5.27 -27.30 18.31
C LEU A 347 4.27 -27.63 19.44
N LYS A 348 3.55 -26.62 19.93
CA LYS A 348 2.44 -26.80 20.88
C LYS A 348 1.18 -27.26 20.16
N TYR A 349 0.90 -26.69 18.99
CA TYR A 349 -0.31 -26.98 18.20
C TYR A 349 0.00 -27.89 17.00
N TRP A 350 0.76 -28.97 17.23
CA TRP A 350 1.18 -29.93 16.20
C TRP A 350 0.00 -30.60 15.46
N TYR A 351 -1.18 -30.66 16.09
CA TYR A 351 -2.41 -31.23 15.54
C TYR A 351 -3.15 -30.28 14.58
N LEU A 352 -2.76 -29.00 14.54
CA LEU A 352 -3.36 -28.03 13.63
C LEU A 352 -2.72 -28.08 12.24
N PRO A 353 -3.46 -27.70 11.19
CA PRO A 353 -2.92 -27.50 9.85
C PRO A 353 -1.96 -26.30 9.82
N CYS A 354 -1.15 -26.27 8.78
CA CYS A 354 -0.17 -25.22 8.52
C CYS A 354 -0.71 -24.18 7.53
N LEU A 355 -0.17 -22.97 7.57
CA LEU A 355 -0.43 -21.92 6.58
C LEU A 355 0.39 -22.18 5.33
N ASN A 356 -0.23 -22.16 4.15
CA ASN A 356 0.49 -22.14 2.88
C ASN A 356 0.87 -20.69 2.52
N LEU A 357 2.15 -20.38 2.54
CA LEU A 357 2.69 -19.04 2.30
C LEU A 357 3.20 -18.82 0.86
N SER A 358 2.99 -19.77 -0.04
CA SER A 358 3.38 -19.65 -1.45
C SER A 358 2.30 -20.15 -2.40
N LYS A 359 2.11 -19.42 -3.50
CA LYS A 359 1.14 -19.74 -4.55
C LYS A 359 1.61 -20.88 -5.45
N LYS A 360 2.92 -20.98 -5.69
CA LYS A 360 3.51 -21.84 -6.74
C LYS A 360 4.07 -23.15 -6.18
N SER A 361 4.64 -23.10 -4.99
CA SER A 361 5.23 -24.25 -4.28
C SER A 361 4.60 -24.32 -2.91
N ALA A 362 4.07 -25.48 -2.51
CA ALA A 362 3.49 -25.65 -1.19
C ALA A 362 4.55 -25.32 -0.12
N THR A 363 4.42 -24.17 0.55
CA THR A 363 5.35 -23.69 1.58
C THR A 363 4.57 -23.58 2.87
N TYR A 364 4.58 -24.67 3.64
CA TYR A 364 3.79 -24.80 4.85
C TYR A 364 4.57 -24.31 6.07
N VAL A 365 3.94 -23.41 6.83
CA VAL A 365 4.48 -22.92 8.11
C VAL A 365 3.42 -23.13 9.20
N PRO A 366 3.77 -23.71 10.36
CA PRO A 366 2.86 -23.85 11.49
C PRO A 366 2.23 -22.51 11.89
N MET A 367 0.92 -22.52 12.20
CA MET A 367 0.17 -21.31 12.56
C MET A 367 0.75 -20.58 13.76
N GLU A 368 1.28 -21.33 14.74
CA GLU A 368 1.92 -20.78 15.94
C GLU A 368 3.21 -20.00 15.67
N LEU A 369 3.82 -20.19 14.49
CA LEU A 369 5.03 -19.47 14.07
C LEU A 369 4.71 -18.29 13.16
N CYS A 370 3.45 -17.82 13.16
CA CYS A 370 2.96 -16.75 12.32
C CYS A 370 2.20 -15.69 13.12
N VAL A 371 2.45 -14.42 12.81
CA VAL A 371 1.75 -13.26 13.39
C VAL A 371 1.17 -12.43 12.25
N LEU A 372 -0.07 -11.95 12.39
CA LEU A 372 -0.70 -11.08 11.39
C LEU A 372 0.14 -9.81 11.19
N ALA A 373 0.38 -9.43 9.94
CA ALA A 373 1.12 -8.22 9.59
C ALA A 373 0.29 -6.96 9.89
N GLU A 374 0.96 -5.88 10.27
CA GLU A 374 0.32 -4.59 10.55
C GLU A 374 -0.23 -3.89 9.28
N GLY A 375 -1.12 -2.92 9.50
CA GLY A 375 -1.63 -2.04 8.45
C GLY A 375 -2.60 -2.69 7.46
N GLN A 376 -3.03 -3.93 7.70
CA GLN A 376 -4.00 -4.61 6.84
C GLN A 376 -5.42 -4.12 7.13
N ARG A 377 -6.12 -3.64 6.11
CA ARG A 377 -7.50 -3.13 6.24
C ARG A 377 -8.45 -4.29 6.55
N PHE A 378 -9.34 -4.09 7.51
CA PHE A 378 -10.48 -4.97 7.77
C PHE A 378 -11.72 -4.44 7.03
N SER A 379 -12.54 -5.31 6.43
CA SER A 379 -13.77 -4.85 5.77
C SER A 379 -14.85 -4.53 6.79
N ILE A 380 -15.48 -3.36 6.67
CA ILE A 380 -16.58 -2.93 7.55
C ILE A 380 -17.75 -3.92 7.48
N GLU A 381 -17.98 -4.53 6.32
CA GLU A 381 -19.05 -5.52 6.09
C GLU A 381 -18.88 -6.80 6.93
N ASN A 382 -17.65 -7.10 7.37
CA ASN A 382 -17.35 -8.29 8.14
C ASN A 382 -17.32 -8.01 9.66
N LEU A 383 -17.61 -6.79 10.10
CA LEU A 383 -17.65 -6.46 11.53
C LEU A 383 -18.86 -7.09 12.21
N SER A 384 -18.71 -7.44 13.48
CA SER A 384 -19.86 -7.77 14.33
C SER A 384 -20.78 -6.55 14.49
N LYS A 385 -22.05 -6.79 14.84
CA LYS A 385 -23.02 -5.70 15.06
C LYS A 385 -22.55 -4.72 16.13
N ASP A 386 -21.95 -5.22 17.21
CA ASP A 386 -21.42 -4.40 18.30
C ASP A 386 -20.21 -3.59 17.87
N ALA A 387 -19.25 -4.21 17.16
CA ALA A 387 -18.09 -3.51 16.62
C ALA A 387 -18.50 -2.41 15.63
N LEU A 388 -19.52 -2.67 14.81
CA LEU A 388 -20.07 -1.68 13.88
C LEU A 388 -20.76 -0.53 14.62
N LYS A 389 -21.49 -0.81 15.71
CA LYS A 389 -22.09 0.22 16.57
C LYS A 389 -21.02 1.11 17.21
N TRP A 390 -19.95 0.51 17.73
CA TRP A 390 -18.79 1.24 18.26
C TRP A 390 -18.13 2.11 17.19
N LEU A 391 -17.85 1.55 16.01
CA LEU A 391 -17.25 2.28 14.90
C LEU A 391 -18.09 3.50 14.50
N ARG A 392 -19.43 3.35 14.43
CA ARG A 392 -20.35 4.47 14.15
C ARG A 392 -20.26 5.57 15.21
N GLY A 393 -20.09 5.20 16.48
CA GLY A 393 -19.88 6.17 17.57
C GLY A 393 -18.58 6.97 17.40
N LEU A 394 -17.53 6.35 16.88
CA LEU A 394 -16.25 7.01 16.60
C LEU A 394 -16.33 7.95 15.38
N THR A 395 -17.14 7.61 14.36
CA THR A 395 -17.26 8.41 13.14
C THR A 395 -18.28 9.52 13.24
N ASN A 396 -19.41 9.28 13.92
CA ASN A 396 -20.55 10.19 14.03
C ASN A 396 -20.41 11.11 15.24
N ILE A 397 -19.36 11.94 15.21
CA ILE A 397 -19.08 12.92 16.26
C ILE A 397 -19.75 14.27 15.97
N ASN A 398 -20.02 15.03 17.03
CA ASN A 398 -20.60 16.36 16.93
C ASN A 398 -19.72 17.29 16.06
N PRO A 399 -20.29 18.18 15.22
CA PRO A 399 -19.51 19.07 14.36
C PRO A 399 -18.44 19.90 15.09
N ARG A 400 -18.70 20.36 16.32
CA ARG A 400 -17.70 21.09 17.12
C ARG A 400 -16.51 20.21 17.50
N VAL A 401 -16.79 19.00 17.97
CA VAL A 401 -15.75 18.00 18.29
C VAL A 401 -14.98 17.60 17.03
N ARG A 402 -15.65 17.49 15.88
CA ARG A 402 -14.99 17.21 14.60
C ARG A 402 -14.05 18.35 14.19
N LEU A 403 -14.49 19.60 14.34
CA LEU A 403 -13.65 20.77 14.09
C LEU A 403 -12.39 20.72 14.96
N ASP A 404 -12.52 20.48 16.27
CA ASP A 404 -11.37 20.40 17.17
C ASP A 404 -10.39 19.29 16.76
N ARG A 405 -10.91 18.11 16.36
CA ARG A 405 -10.08 17.02 15.84
C ARG A 405 -9.34 17.41 14.57
N ILE A 406 -9.99 18.09 13.64
CA ILE A 406 -9.35 18.58 12.40
C ILE A 406 -8.24 19.59 12.75
N MET A 407 -8.48 20.52 13.68
CA MET A 407 -7.48 21.50 14.10
C MET A 407 -6.27 20.83 14.78
N GLN A 408 -6.50 19.80 15.61
CA GLN A 408 -5.44 18.99 16.20
C GLN A 408 -4.63 18.25 15.12
N ILE A 409 -5.29 17.68 14.11
CA ILE A 409 -4.62 17.01 12.98
C ILE A 409 -3.71 17.98 12.24
N VAL A 410 -4.20 19.17 11.90
CA VAL A 410 -3.42 20.19 11.16
C VAL A 410 -2.23 20.67 11.97
N SER A 411 -2.38 20.74 13.30
CA SER A 411 -1.30 21.17 14.21
C SER A 411 -0.33 20.03 14.59
N SER A 412 -0.60 18.78 14.17
CA SER A 412 0.20 17.62 14.57
C SER A 412 1.53 17.52 13.81
N HIS A 413 2.59 17.06 14.49
CA HIS A 413 3.94 16.91 13.91
C HIS A 413 3.99 15.96 12.70
N ASP A 414 3.09 14.99 12.63
CA ASP A 414 2.93 14.01 11.55
C ASP A 414 1.71 14.32 10.66
N GLY A 415 1.17 15.54 10.80
CA GLY A 415 0.00 16.09 10.13
C GLY A 415 0.10 16.25 8.61
N PRO A 416 -0.92 16.87 7.99
CA PRO A 416 -1.00 17.11 6.55
C PRO A 416 -0.11 18.29 6.12
N TRP A 417 1.20 18.19 6.35
CA TRP A 417 2.19 19.16 5.87
C TRP A 417 3.20 18.49 4.95
N GLY A 418 3.75 19.26 4.01
CA GLY A 418 4.64 18.79 2.94
C GLY A 418 5.84 19.68 2.76
#